data_AF-A0A1B0D3Y7-F1
#
_entry.id   AF-A0A1B0D3Y7-F1
#
_cell.length_a   1.000
_cell.length_b   1.000
_cell.length_c   1.000
_cell.angle_alpha   90.00
_cell.angle_beta   90.00
_cell.angle_gamma   90.00
#
_symmetry.space_group_name_H-M   'P 1'
#
loop_
_entity.id
_entity.type
_entity.pdbx_description
1 polymer ?
#
loop_
_entity_poly.entity_id
_entity_poly.type
_entity_poly.pdbx_seq_one_letter_code
_entity_poly.pdbx_strand_id
1 'polypeptide(L)'
;MTIEGFVDRLLVKRCVSFFGKKDRFLLRSGEIGNGGFETIGTRQEKFPLVMRDYLTLDEIKLATFITISSSWKNNVTVGVCGPQFNKKNKLDYQDIILGKSQNCFECGYGKRPKQKKSDEVEKLFDKRSVWDKFYDHKSPLYGQIDKKEERHSRRSPKILPRYRKIEKTTEICDCYMLEKRYSIMIMHLLIESNSRGKKIGKMAYIWINKYRLGLEKMTKWQEEYFLRAFVSTAICLYRRLYSIYCIHFENFHDNCWVKDDTFLNNNNECDPYFWNKHPHQGIKVRLSSTTVEKRTIQEDDKYIYVSTYTANANSLPGNEYW
;
A
#
# COMPACT_ATOMS: atom_id res chain seq x y z
N MET A 1 -4.36 18.29 19.91
CA MET A 1 -3.29 17.94 18.96
C MET A 1 -3.72 18.42 17.59
N THR A 2 -2.88 19.16 16.87
CA THR A 2 -3.17 19.56 15.48
C THR A 2 -2.90 18.41 14.53
N ILE A 3 -3.29 18.54 13.25
CA ILE A 3 -3.00 17.52 12.23
C ILE A 3 -1.49 17.38 12.04
N GLU A 4 -0.76 18.51 11.99
CA GLU A 4 0.69 18.53 11.85
C GLU A 4 1.36 17.83 13.04
N GLY A 5 0.92 18.12 14.27
CA GLY A 5 1.45 17.47 15.46
C GLY A 5 1.15 15.97 15.50
N PHE A 6 0.02 15.54 14.93
CA PHE A 6 -0.28 14.12 14.80
C PHE A 6 0.60 13.44 13.74
N VAL A 7 0.80 14.07 12.59
CA VAL A 7 1.71 13.56 11.55
C VAL A 7 3.15 13.48 12.07
N ASP A 8 3.61 14.52 12.77
CA ASP A 8 4.93 14.52 13.42
C ASP A 8 5.07 13.35 14.40
N ARG A 9 4.05 13.12 15.24
CA ARG A 9 4.01 11.95 16.13
C ARG A 9 4.16 10.64 15.36
N LEU A 10 3.42 10.45 14.26
CA LEU A 10 3.51 9.23 13.42
C LEU A 10 4.89 9.04 12.77
N LEU A 11 5.70 10.10 12.65
CA LEU A 11 7.06 10.05 12.13
C LEU A 11 8.09 9.78 13.24
N VAL A 12 8.03 10.53 14.34
CA VAL A 12 9.11 10.56 15.36
C VAL A 12 8.97 9.48 16.44
N LYS A 13 7.78 8.95 16.67
CA LYS A 13 7.53 7.94 17.74
C LYS A 13 7.75 6.49 17.29
N ARG A 14 8.35 6.28 16.10
CA ARG A 14 8.71 4.96 15.57
C ARG A 14 9.95 4.36 16.25
N CYS A 15 10.08 3.04 16.22
CA CYS A 15 11.33 2.37 16.59
C CYS A 15 12.47 2.78 15.63
N VAL A 16 13.72 2.56 16.04
CA VAL A 16 14.86 2.71 15.11
C VAL A 16 14.78 1.62 14.04
N SER A 17 14.60 0.37 14.48
CA SER A 17 14.39 -0.79 13.62
C SER A 17 13.15 -1.56 14.09
N PHE A 18 12.37 -2.09 13.16
CA PHE A 18 11.19 -2.90 13.41
C PHE A 18 10.94 -3.88 12.25
N PHE A 19 11.05 -5.18 12.49
CA PHE A 19 10.94 -6.18 11.42
C PHE A 19 10.58 -7.60 11.88
N GLY A 20 10.19 -8.41 10.90
CA GLY A 20 9.92 -9.83 11.07
C GLY A 20 8.58 -10.14 11.74
N LYS A 21 8.21 -11.43 11.75
CA LYS A 21 6.90 -11.91 12.24
C LYS A 21 6.71 -11.81 13.75
N LYS A 22 7.80 -11.69 14.50
CA LYS A 22 7.79 -11.55 15.96
C LYS A 22 7.89 -10.09 16.40
N ASP A 23 7.80 -9.14 15.47
CA ASP A 23 8.01 -7.71 15.74
C ASP A 23 9.33 -7.46 16.49
N ARG A 24 10.45 -7.96 15.93
CA ARG A 24 11.75 -7.64 16.50
C ARG A 24 12.00 -6.15 16.34
N PHE A 25 12.47 -5.51 17.41
CA PHE A 25 12.64 -4.06 17.42
C PHE A 25 13.96 -3.65 18.07
N LEU A 26 14.44 -2.48 17.64
CA LEU A 26 15.43 -1.65 18.33
C LEU A 26 14.75 -0.32 18.67
N LEU A 27 14.65 0.00 19.96
CA LEU A 27 14.07 1.25 20.44
C LEU A 27 15.07 2.40 20.32
N ARG A 28 14.55 3.64 20.29
CA ARG A 28 15.39 4.86 20.27
C ARG A 28 16.28 5.02 21.50
N SER A 29 15.90 4.39 22.62
CA SER A 29 16.68 4.32 23.86
C SER A 29 17.74 3.22 23.86
N GLY A 30 17.79 2.37 22.82
CA GLY A 30 18.80 1.32 22.63
C GLY A 30 18.34 -0.08 23.03
N GLU A 31 17.20 -0.24 23.71
CA GLU A 31 16.70 -1.56 24.07
C GLU A 31 16.25 -2.36 22.84
N ILE A 32 16.58 -3.64 22.85
CA ILE A 32 16.23 -4.61 21.82
C ILE A 32 15.21 -5.58 22.41
N GLY A 33 14.18 -5.91 21.64
CA GLY A 33 13.16 -6.85 22.09
C GLY A 33 12.29 -7.35 20.96
N ASN A 34 11.17 -7.97 21.32
CA ASN A 34 10.17 -8.48 20.39
C ASN A 34 8.74 -8.42 20.95
N GLY A 35 7.77 -8.11 20.08
CA GLY A 35 6.35 -8.06 20.44
C GLY A 35 5.97 -6.94 21.43
N GLY A 36 4.77 -7.02 22.00
CA GLY A 36 4.32 -6.12 23.08
C GLY A 36 3.65 -4.83 22.61
N PHE A 37 3.66 -4.52 21.31
CA PHE A 37 3.02 -3.30 20.77
C PHE A 37 1.49 -3.33 20.88
N GLU A 38 0.88 -4.51 21.10
CA GLU A 38 -0.56 -4.67 21.33
C GLU A 38 -1.03 -3.99 22.62
N THR A 39 -0.14 -3.81 23.61
CA THR A 39 -0.52 -3.26 24.92
C THR A 39 -0.33 -1.75 25.01
N ILE A 40 0.40 -1.13 24.06
CA ILE A 40 0.66 0.32 24.06
C ILE A 40 -0.66 1.09 23.97
N GLY A 41 -0.91 1.99 24.92
CA GLY A 41 -2.17 2.74 25.03
C GLY A 41 -3.31 1.99 25.70
N THR A 42 -3.07 0.80 26.26
CA THR A 42 -4.01 0.09 27.13
C THR A 42 -3.58 0.15 28.59
N ARG A 43 -4.42 -0.32 29.51
CA ARG A 43 -4.06 -0.44 30.94
C ARG A 43 -2.92 -1.45 31.20
N GLN A 44 -2.55 -2.23 30.20
CA GLN A 44 -1.48 -3.23 30.26
C GLN A 44 -0.18 -2.74 29.63
N GLU A 45 -0.10 -1.48 29.17
CA GLU A 45 1.15 -0.92 28.68
C GLU A 45 2.23 -0.93 29.78
N LYS A 46 3.47 -1.20 29.39
CA LYS A 46 4.61 -1.32 30.32
C LYS A 46 5.84 -0.70 29.70
N PHE A 47 6.61 0.04 30.49
CA PHE A 47 7.91 0.57 30.08
C PHE A 47 8.81 -0.57 29.57
N PRO A 48 9.56 -0.38 28.46
CA PRO A 48 9.70 0.85 27.67
C PRO A 48 8.60 1.09 26.62
N LEU A 49 7.70 0.14 26.40
CA LEU A 49 6.63 0.21 25.39
C LEU A 49 5.37 0.91 25.95
N VAL A 50 5.38 2.24 25.97
CA VAL A 50 4.26 3.08 26.43
C VAL A 50 3.85 4.12 25.39
N MET A 51 2.58 4.50 25.36
CA MET A 51 1.99 5.36 24.33
C MET A 51 2.65 6.75 24.26
N ARG A 52 3.14 7.24 25.38
CA ARG A 52 3.93 8.49 25.43
C ARG A 52 5.11 8.46 24.47
N ASP A 53 5.77 7.31 24.36
CA ASP A 53 7.05 7.16 23.70
C ASP A 53 6.97 6.39 22.38
N TYR A 54 5.96 5.55 22.19
CA TYR A 54 5.81 4.72 20.99
C TYR A 54 4.38 4.71 20.45
N LEU A 55 4.26 4.28 19.19
CA LEU A 55 2.99 4.23 18.49
C LEU A 55 2.12 3.06 18.99
N THR A 56 0.83 3.33 19.16
CA THR A 56 -0.18 2.26 19.30
C THR A 56 -0.36 1.50 17.98
N LEU A 57 -0.99 0.31 17.99
CA LEU A 57 -1.28 -0.41 16.75
C LEU A 57 -2.17 0.37 15.76
N ASP A 58 -3.10 1.17 16.27
CA ASP A 58 -3.97 2.01 15.42
C ASP A 58 -3.14 3.13 14.75
N GLU A 59 -2.18 3.71 15.47
CA GLU A 59 -1.23 4.69 14.93
C GLU A 59 -0.25 4.06 13.93
N ILE A 60 0.24 2.84 14.20
CA ILE A 60 1.07 2.10 13.24
C ILE A 60 0.29 1.85 11.94
N LYS A 61 -1.00 1.49 12.04
CA LYS A 61 -1.86 1.31 10.85
C LYS A 61 -1.95 2.61 10.04
N LEU A 62 -2.16 3.75 10.70
CA LEU A 62 -2.19 5.05 10.03
C LEU A 62 -0.83 5.41 9.41
N ALA A 63 0.28 5.10 10.09
CA ALA A 63 1.63 5.33 9.59
C ALA A 63 1.95 4.53 8.31
N THR A 64 1.23 3.44 8.00
CA THR A 64 1.38 2.70 6.74
C THR A 64 1.03 3.54 5.50
N PHE A 65 0.24 4.60 5.66
CA PHE A 65 -0.14 5.51 4.58
C PHE A 65 0.82 6.68 4.41
N ILE A 66 1.86 6.80 5.25
CA ILE A 66 2.86 7.86 5.15
C ILE A 66 4.02 7.37 4.29
N THR A 67 4.35 8.16 3.26
CA THR A 67 5.50 7.94 2.39
C THR A 67 6.56 9.00 2.69
N ILE A 68 7.81 8.56 2.82
CA ILE A 68 8.97 9.45 3.03
C ILE A 68 9.86 9.32 1.81
N SER A 69 10.23 10.44 1.20
CA SER A 69 11.18 10.47 0.09
C SER A 69 12.38 11.34 0.43
N SER A 70 13.55 10.90 -0.04
CA SER A 70 14.78 11.67 0.00
C SER A 70 15.36 11.78 -1.41
N SER A 71 16.11 12.84 -1.67
CA SER A 71 16.69 13.10 -2.98
C SER A 71 18.16 13.50 -2.85
N TRP A 72 18.99 12.95 -3.73
CA TRP A 72 20.38 13.33 -3.88
C TRP A 72 20.74 13.41 -5.36
N LYS A 73 21.11 14.61 -5.83
CA LYS A 73 21.28 14.92 -7.26
C LYS A 73 20.03 14.51 -8.06
N ASN A 74 20.20 13.74 -9.13
CA ASN A 74 19.10 13.21 -9.95
C ASN A 74 18.46 11.94 -9.36
N ASN A 75 18.90 11.45 -8.19
CA ASN A 75 18.35 10.24 -7.59
C ASN A 75 17.31 10.60 -6.52
N VAL A 76 16.16 9.93 -6.58
CA VAL A 76 15.10 10.03 -5.58
C VAL A 76 14.84 8.63 -5.04
N THR A 77 14.81 8.51 -3.73
CA THR A 77 14.47 7.25 -3.05
C THR A 77 13.19 7.45 -2.26
N VAL A 78 12.19 6.62 -2.52
CA VAL A 78 10.86 6.71 -1.92
C VAL A 78 10.60 5.48 -1.04
N GLY A 79 10.36 5.70 0.24
CA GLY A 79 9.98 4.66 1.19
C GLY A 79 8.50 4.33 1.10
N VAL A 80 8.19 3.11 0.69
CA VAL A 80 6.81 2.66 0.50
C VAL A 80 6.51 1.52 1.46
N CYS A 81 5.43 1.67 2.22
CA CYS A 81 4.93 0.62 3.11
C CYS A 81 3.89 -0.24 2.38
N GLY A 82 4.23 -1.50 2.14
CA GLY A 82 3.33 -2.50 1.60
C GLY A 82 2.18 -2.85 2.55
N PRO A 83 1.16 -3.60 2.08
CA PRO A 83 0.09 -4.09 2.93
C PRO A 83 0.59 -5.01 4.05
N GLN A 84 0.09 -4.79 5.27
CA GLN A 84 0.54 -5.45 6.49
C GLN A 84 -0.36 -6.64 6.86
N PHE A 85 -0.03 -7.82 6.32
CA PHE A 85 -0.77 -9.08 6.57
C PHE A 85 -0.12 -10.03 7.58
N ASN A 86 1.02 -9.68 8.15
CA ASN A 86 1.76 -10.57 9.06
C ASN A 86 1.03 -10.80 10.39
N LYS A 87 0.19 -9.86 10.84
CA LYS A 87 -0.60 -9.96 12.06
C LYS A 87 -2.05 -10.27 11.73
N LYS A 88 -2.51 -11.47 12.06
CA LYS A 88 -3.92 -11.83 11.93
C LYS A 88 -4.79 -10.88 12.73
N ASN A 89 -5.90 -10.47 12.15
CA ASN A 89 -6.88 -9.60 12.76
C ASN A 89 -6.38 -8.24 13.23
N LYS A 90 -5.30 -7.72 12.63
CA LYS A 90 -4.75 -6.39 12.89
C LYS A 90 -4.34 -5.69 11.59
N LEU A 91 -4.16 -4.37 11.64
CA LEU A 91 -3.66 -3.57 10.51
C LEU A 91 -4.54 -3.76 9.25
N ASP A 92 -3.91 -3.91 8.07
CA ASP A 92 -4.59 -4.12 6.79
C ASP A 92 -5.38 -5.44 6.74
N TYR A 93 -4.98 -6.44 7.56
CA TYR A 93 -5.68 -7.72 7.62
C TYR A 93 -7.17 -7.54 7.99
N GLN A 94 -7.48 -6.62 8.90
CA GLN A 94 -8.86 -6.38 9.36
C GLN A 94 -9.78 -5.79 8.28
N ASP A 95 -9.21 -5.17 7.24
CA ASP A 95 -9.99 -4.49 6.20
C ASP A 95 -10.07 -5.31 4.91
N ILE A 96 -9.07 -6.15 4.65
CA ILE A 96 -8.89 -6.83 3.36
C ILE A 96 -9.13 -8.34 3.48
N ILE A 97 -8.74 -8.97 4.60
CA ILE A 97 -8.85 -10.42 4.77
C ILE A 97 -10.09 -10.73 5.59
N LEU A 98 -11.00 -11.48 4.99
CA LEU A 98 -12.28 -11.90 5.57
C LEU A 98 -12.12 -13.26 6.23
N GLY A 99 -12.34 -13.32 7.55
CA GLY A 99 -12.27 -14.55 8.34
C GLY A 99 -13.52 -14.75 9.18
N LYS A 100 -13.96 -16.01 9.38
CA LYS A 100 -15.21 -16.32 10.09
C LYS A 100 -15.25 -15.77 11.54
N SER A 101 -14.13 -15.83 12.26
CA SER A 101 -14.01 -15.34 13.64
C SER A 101 -13.76 -13.83 13.73
N GLN A 102 -13.33 -13.20 12.63
CA GLN A 102 -13.07 -11.76 12.58
C GLN A 102 -14.28 -11.01 12.05
N ASN A 103 -14.79 -11.39 10.89
CA ASN A 103 -15.85 -10.71 10.16
C ASN A 103 -17.22 -11.16 10.67
N CYS A 104 -17.41 -11.01 11.98
CA CYS A 104 -18.66 -11.26 12.68
C CYS A 104 -19.16 -9.98 13.35
N PHE A 105 -20.41 -10.03 13.77
CA PHE A 105 -21.11 -8.91 14.38
C PHE A 105 -20.41 -8.43 15.66
N GLU A 106 -19.95 -9.38 16.48
CA GLU A 106 -19.32 -9.15 17.79
C GLU A 106 -18.00 -8.39 17.66
N CYS A 107 -17.37 -8.44 16.48
CA CYS A 107 -16.15 -7.70 16.16
C CYS A 107 -16.41 -6.37 15.44
N GLY A 108 -17.66 -5.93 15.35
CA GLY A 108 -18.04 -4.64 14.75
C GLY A 108 -18.19 -4.65 13.23
N TYR A 109 -18.30 -5.82 12.60
CA TYR A 109 -18.48 -5.94 11.15
C TYR A 109 -19.96 -5.98 10.74
N GLY A 110 -20.23 -5.65 9.47
CA GLY A 110 -21.57 -5.65 8.91
C GLY A 110 -22.38 -4.39 9.23
N LYS A 111 -23.71 -4.49 9.13
CA LYS A 111 -24.59 -3.35 9.40
C LYS A 111 -24.74 -3.13 10.90
N ARG A 112 -24.49 -1.89 11.36
CA ARG A 112 -24.79 -1.48 12.73
C ARG A 112 -26.29 -1.71 13.01
N PRO A 113 -26.65 -2.40 14.09
CA PRO A 113 -28.03 -2.75 14.38
C PRO A 113 -28.75 -1.56 15.02
N LYS A 114 -30.08 -1.53 14.93
CA LYS A 114 -30.90 -0.46 15.54
C LYS A 114 -31.08 -0.61 17.06
N GLN A 115 -30.86 -1.81 17.59
CA GLN A 115 -31.05 -2.12 19.01
C GLN A 115 -29.79 -1.80 19.81
N LYS A 116 -29.97 -1.32 21.05
CA LYS A 116 -28.88 -1.02 21.99
C LYS A 116 -28.00 -2.27 22.24
N LYS A 117 -26.68 -2.11 22.17
CA LYS A 117 -25.68 -3.16 22.43
C LYS A 117 -24.86 -2.84 23.68
N SER A 118 -23.97 -3.77 24.04
CA SER A 118 -22.98 -3.50 25.08
C SER A 118 -22.02 -2.39 24.62
N ASP A 119 -21.53 -1.60 25.56
CA ASP A 119 -20.61 -0.49 25.28
C ASP A 119 -19.32 -0.96 24.57
N GLU A 120 -18.90 -2.20 24.80
CA GLU A 120 -17.73 -2.79 24.15
C GLU A 120 -17.96 -3.02 22.65
N VAL A 121 -19.13 -3.55 22.29
CA VAL A 121 -19.49 -3.79 20.88
C VAL A 121 -19.71 -2.47 20.16
N GLU A 122 -20.35 -1.49 20.80
CA GLU A 122 -20.51 -0.15 20.21
C GLU A 122 -19.14 0.50 19.90
N LYS A 123 -18.17 0.39 20.81
CA LYS A 123 -16.80 0.87 20.58
C LYS A 123 -16.13 0.19 19.38
N LEU A 124 -16.38 -1.10 19.16
CA LEU A 124 -15.83 -1.82 18.00
C LEU A 124 -16.44 -1.32 16.69
N PHE A 125 -17.76 -1.12 16.63
CA PHE A 125 -18.41 -0.49 15.48
C PHE A 125 -17.88 0.92 15.21
N ASP A 126 -17.70 1.72 16.25
CA ASP A 126 -17.17 3.09 16.10
C ASP A 126 -15.74 3.07 15.55
N LYS A 127 -14.87 2.18 16.05
CA LYS A 127 -13.51 1.99 15.51
C LYS A 127 -13.52 1.53 14.04
N ARG A 128 -14.40 0.59 13.68
CA ARG A 128 -14.55 0.14 12.28
C ARG A 128 -15.07 1.24 11.37
N SER A 129 -15.97 2.10 11.86
CA SER A 129 -16.59 3.17 11.09
C SER A 129 -15.58 4.18 10.52
N VAL A 130 -14.43 4.37 11.19
CA VAL A 130 -13.34 5.21 10.69
C VAL A 130 -12.77 4.66 9.38
N TRP A 131 -12.47 3.36 9.37
CA TRP A 131 -11.92 2.68 8.19
C TRP A 131 -12.96 2.48 7.09
N ASP A 132 -14.22 2.21 7.47
CA ASP A 132 -15.30 2.11 6.51
C ASP A 132 -15.53 3.43 5.76
N LYS A 133 -15.42 4.57 6.46
CA LYS A 133 -15.48 5.91 5.85
C LYS A 133 -14.23 6.21 5.01
N PHE A 134 -13.04 5.91 5.54
CA PHE A 134 -11.78 6.15 4.82
C PHE A 134 -11.73 5.42 3.47
N TYR A 135 -12.10 4.14 3.47
CA TYR A 135 -12.15 3.34 2.26
C TYR A 135 -13.45 3.49 1.48
N ASP A 136 -14.42 4.28 1.95
CA ASP A 136 -15.77 4.37 1.38
C ASP A 136 -16.35 2.98 1.07
N HIS A 137 -16.24 2.08 2.05
CA HIS A 137 -16.67 0.70 1.93
C HIS A 137 -16.89 0.05 3.29
N LYS A 138 -18.05 -0.57 3.50
CA LYS A 138 -18.32 -1.33 4.73
C LYS A 138 -17.93 -2.79 4.56
N SER A 139 -17.05 -3.28 5.43
CA SER A 139 -16.64 -4.68 5.40
C SER A 139 -17.83 -5.62 5.68
N PRO A 140 -18.05 -6.63 4.81
CA PRO A 140 -19.18 -7.55 4.96
C PRO A 140 -18.97 -8.53 6.13
N LEU A 141 -20.07 -9.13 6.58
CA LEU A 141 -20.03 -10.33 7.42
C LEU A 141 -19.56 -11.52 6.59
N TYR A 142 -18.79 -12.42 7.19
CA TYR A 142 -18.24 -13.59 6.50
C TYR A 142 -19.32 -14.45 5.84
N GLY A 143 -20.47 -14.63 6.50
CA GLY A 143 -21.61 -15.41 5.98
C GLY A 143 -22.43 -14.71 4.89
N GLN A 144 -22.16 -13.43 4.60
CA GLN A 144 -22.92 -12.61 3.65
C GLN A 144 -22.15 -12.32 2.35
N ILE A 145 -21.01 -13.00 2.14
CA ILE A 145 -20.21 -12.89 0.93
C ILE A 145 -20.98 -13.51 -0.25
N ASP A 146 -21.14 -12.77 -1.35
CA ASP A 146 -21.78 -13.30 -2.56
C ASP A 146 -20.83 -14.22 -3.32
N LYS A 147 -21.15 -15.52 -3.35
CA LYS A 147 -20.39 -16.54 -4.07
C LYS A 147 -20.31 -16.30 -5.59
N LYS A 148 -21.19 -15.48 -6.17
CA LYS A 148 -21.07 -15.08 -7.58
C LYS A 148 -19.84 -14.20 -7.81
N GLU A 149 -19.49 -13.37 -6.84
CA GLU A 149 -18.33 -12.46 -6.91
C GLU A 149 -16.98 -13.19 -6.72
N GLU A 150 -16.99 -14.49 -6.40
CA GLU A 150 -15.82 -15.37 -6.40
C GLU A 150 -15.51 -15.97 -7.78
N ARG A 151 -16.47 -15.94 -8.72
CA ARG A 151 -16.34 -16.63 -10.00
C ARG A 151 -15.41 -15.88 -10.94
N HIS A 152 -14.40 -16.57 -11.44
CA HIS A 152 -13.52 -16.04 -12.48
C HIS A 152 -14.16 -16.19 -13.86
N SER A 153 -14.12 -15.13 -14.68
CA SER A 153 -14.59 -15.22 -16.06
C SER A 153 -13.56 -15.93 -16.93
N ARG A 154 -13.89 -17.12 -17.43
CA ARG A 154 -13.05 -17.84 -18.41
C ARG A 154 -13.01 -17.14 -19.78
N ARG A 155 -13.98 -16.28 -20.07
CA ARG A 155 -14.12 -15.59 -21.37
C ARG A 155 -13.37 -14.27 -21.44
N SER A 156 -13.06 -13.66 -20.29
CA SER A 156 -12.47 -12.32 -20.25
C SER A 156 -11.45 -12.23 -19.11
N PRO A 157 -10.14 -12.37 -19.39
CA PRO A 157 -9.09 -12.35 -18.36
C PRO A 157 -8.98 -11.00 -17.63
N LYS A 158 -9.58 -9.93 -18.17
CA LYS A 158 -9.70 -8.61 -17.51
C LYS A 158 -10.77 -8.57 -16.41
N ILE A 159 -11.70 -9.53 -16.37
CA ILE A 159 -12.72 -9.60 -15.32
C ILE A 159 -12.17 -10.44 -14.16
N LEU A 160 -11.58 -9.74 -13.20
CA LEU A 160 -11.06 -10.34 -11.97
C LEU A 160 -12.19 -10.47 -10.93
N PRO A 161 -12.31 -11.62 -10.24
CA PRO A 161 -13.30 -11.77 -9.16
C PRO A 161 -12.97 -10.83 -8.01
N ARG A 162 -13.99 -10.42 -7.27
CA ARG A 162 -13.79 -9.58 -6.09
C ARG A 162 -13.24 -10.40 -4.92
N TYR A 163 -13.77 -11.59 -4.71
CA TYR A 163 -13.35 -12.43 -3.59
C TYR A 163 -12.45 -13.56 -4.08
N ARG A 164 -11.30 -13.74 -3.43
CA ARG A 164 -10.34 -14.81 -3.71
C ARG A 164 -10.06 -15.60 -2.44
N LYS A 165 -10.29 -16.91 -2.47
CA LYS A 165 -9.90 -17.80 -1.37
C LYS A 165 -8.38 -17.83 -1.23
N ILE A 166 -7.89 -17.71 -0.01
CA ILE A 166 -6.46 -17.81 0.30
C ILE A 166 -6.10 -19.29 0.44
N GLU A 167 -5.11 -19.73 -0.33
CA GLU A 167 -4.68 -21.13 -0.35
C GLU A 167 -4.35 -21.64 1.06
N LYS A 168 -4.74 -22.89 1.34
CA LYS A 168 -4.48 -23.57 2.62
C LYS A 168 -5.13 -22.91 3.84
N THR A 169 -6.09 -22.01 3.64
CA THR A 169 -6.86 -21.39 4.73
C THR A 169 -8.36 -21.41 4.46
N THR A 170 -9.14 -21.06 5.49
CA THR A 170 -10.57 -20.75 5.38
C THR A 170 -10.82 -19.26 5.13
N GLU A 171 -9.78 -18.47 4.89
CA GLU A 171 -9.84 -17.02 4.78
C GLU A 171 -10.03 -16.60 3.32
N ILE A 172 -10.68 -15.46 3.12
CA ILE A 172 -10.99 -14.91 1.79
C ILE A 172 -10.40 -13.50 1.70
N CYS A 173 -9.71 -13.18 0.61
CA CYS A 173 -9.27 -11.82 0.32
C CYS A 173 -10.38 -11.07 -0.41
N ASP A 174 -10.79 -9.90 0.10
CA ASP A 174 -11.57 -8.92 -0.66
C ASP A 174 -10.60 -8.11 -1.53
N CYS A 175 -10.47 -8.54 -2.79
CA CYS A 175 -9.54 -7.94 -3.74
C CYS A 175 -9.92 -6.50 -4.12
N TYR A 176 -11.18 -6.09 -3.96
CA TYR A 176 -11.57 -4.70 -4.13
C TYR A 176 -10.91 -3.81 -3.07
N MET A 177 -10.90 -4.26 -1.81
CA MET A 177 -10.23 -3.55 -0.72
C MET A 177 -8.71 -3.59 -0.86
N LEU A 178 -8.16 -4.71 -1.33
CA LEU A 178 -6.74 -4.83 -1.66
C LEU A 178 -6.31 -3.80 -2.71
N GLU A 179 -7.10 -3.61 -3.76
CA GLU A 179 -6.81 -2.62 -4.79
C GLU A 179 -6.89 -1.18 -4.27
N LYS A 180 -7.86 -0.85 -3.41
CA LYS A 180 -7.88 0.47 -2.76
C LYS A 180 -6.58 0.71 -1.98
N ARG A 181 -6.11 -0.30 -1.25
CA ARG A 181 -4.85 -0.22 -0.51
C ARG A 181 -3.63 -0.06 -1.42
N TYR A 182 -3.60 -0.74 -2.57
CA TYR A 182 -2.56 -0.56 -3.59
C TYR A 182 -2.62 0.81 -4.24
N SER A 183 -3.81 1.29 -4.61
CA SER A 183 -4.02 2.60 -5.23
C SER A 183 -3.45 3.74 -4.39
N ILE A 184 -3.55 3.68 -3.06
CA ILE A 184 -2.95 4.71 -2.19
C ILE A 184 -1.41 4.73 -2.31
N MET A 185 -0.76 3.56 -2.29
CA MET A 185 0.70 3.46 -2.46
C MET A 185 1.14 4.01 -3.81
N ILE A 186 0.44 3.58 -4.86
CA ILE A 186 0.74 3.93 -6.24
C ILE A 186 0.52 5.43 -6.44
N MET A 187 -0.55 5.98 -5.90
CA MET A 187 -0.84 7.41 -5.95
C MET A 187 0.28 8.24 -5.32
N HIS A 188 0.74 7.89 -4.11
CA HIS A 188 1.86 8.59 -3.48
C HIS A 188 3.14 8.51 -4.30
N LEU A 189 3.49 7.33 -4.80
CA LEU A 189 4.68 7.15 -5.64
C LEU A 189 4.62 8.00 -6.91
N LEU A 190 3.51 7.98 -7.64
CA LEU A 190 3.35 8.72 -8.89
C LEU A 190 3.34 10.22 -8.67
N ILE A 191 2.59 10.71 -7.68
CA ILE A 191 2.51 12.15 -7.37
C ILE A 191 3.87 12.67 -6.91
N GLU A 192 4.54 11.96 -6.02
CA GLU A 192 5.86 12.36 -5.50
C GLU A 192 6.90 12.39 -6.63
N SER A 193 6.96 11.34 -7.44
CA SER A 193 7.90 11.25 -8.58
C SER A 193 7.68 12.39 -9.57
N ASN A 194 6.42 12.65 -9.92
CA ASN A 194 6.05 13.74 -10.83
C ASN A 194 6.41 15.11 -10.24
N SER A 195 6.12 15.32 -8.95
CA SER A 195 6.45 16.57 -8.24
C SER A 195 7.96 16.85 -8.24
N ARG A 196 8.76 15.81 -7.98
CA ARG A 196 10.23 15.91 -8.01
C ARG A 196 10.75 16.21 -9.42
N GLY A 197 10.22 15.53 -10.43
CA GLY A 197 10.60 15.77 -11.83
C GLY A 197 10.31 17.22 -12.23
N LYS A 198 9.08 17.67 -11.97
CA LYS A 198 8.66 19.05 -12.21
C LYS A 198 9.56 20.08 -11.50
N LYS A 199 9.88 19.85 -10.23
CA LYS A 199 10.72 20.77 -9.43
C LYS A 199 12.13 20.93 -10.01
N ILE A 200 12.69 19.86 -10.56
CA ILE A 200 14.05 19.85 -11.14
C ILE A 200 14.03 20.25 -12.63
N GLY A 201 12.86 20.27 -13.28
CA GLY A 201 12.74 20.51 -14.72
C GLY A 201 13.15 19.29 -15.57
N LYS A 202 13.12 18.08 -14.98
CA LYS A 202 13.47 16.81 -15.63
C LYS A 202 12.28 15.86 -15.60
N MET A 203 12.32 14.81 -16.43
CA MET A 203 11.29 13.76 -16.37
C MET A 203 11.70 12.65 -15.40
N ALA A 204 10.73 12.06 -14.71
CA ALA A 204 10.97 10.94 -13.82
C ALA A 204 11.04 9.62 -14.59
N TYR A 205 12.09 8.84 -14.31
CA TYR A 205 12.19 7.43 -14.62
C TYR A 205 11.98 6.66 -13.31
N ILE A 206 10.82 6.01 -13.17
CA ILE A 206 10.42 5.34 -11.93
C ILE A 206 10.75 3.86 -12.02
N TRP A 207 11.51 3.40 -11.04
CA TRP A 207 11.89 2.00 -10.89
C TRP A 207 11.09 1.34 -9.77
N ILE A 208 10.13 0.50 -10.15
CA ILE A 208 9.26 -0.24 -9.23
C ILE A 208 9.77 -1.68 -9.15
N ASN A 209 10.42 -2.02 -8.03
CA ASN A 209 10.82 -3.41 -7.77
C ASN A 209 9.81 -4.05 -6.81
N LYS A 210 9.24 -5.21 -7.18
CA LYS A 210 8.29 -5.97 -6.35
C LYS A 210 8.78 -6.19 -4.92
N TYR A 211 10.06 -6.52 -4.74
CA TYR A 211 10.69 -6.78 -3.45
C TYR A 211 11.02 -5.51 -2.65
N ARG A 212 10.85 -4.33 -3.25
CA ARG A 212 11.12 -3.01 -2.63
C ARG A 212 9.85 -2.19 -2.41
N LEU A 213 8.70 -2.86 -2.39
CA LEU A 213 7.38 -2.27 -2.08
C LEU A 213 6.69 -2.98 -0.91
N GLY A 214 7.37 -3.91 -0.23
CA GLY A 214 6.75 -4.83 0.74
C GLY A 214 5.79 -5.83 0.09
N LEU A 215 6.01 -6.18 -1.18
CA LEU A 215 5.21 -7.13 -1.95
C LEU A 215 5.96 -8.46 -2.19
N GLU A 216 6.98 -8.78 -1.40
CA GLU A 216 7.82 -9.96 -1.63
C GLU A 216 7.05 -11.29 -1.59
N LYS A 217 5.96 -11.36 -0.83
CA LYS A 217 5.11 -12.55 -0.69
C LYS A 217 3.92 -12.55 -1.65
N MET A 218 3.89 -11.61 -2.60
CA MET A 218 2.77 -11.47 -3.52
C MET A 218 2.65 -12.71 -4.42
N THR A 219 1.47 -13.30 -4.46
CA THR A 219 1.14 -14.40 -5.36
C THR A 219 0.89 -13.90 -6.78
N LYS A 220 0.91 -14.83 -7.75
CA LYS A 220 0.62 -14.50 -9.16
C LYS A 220 -0.73 -13.80 -9.34
N TRP A 221 -1.77 -14.25 -8.64
CA TRP A 221 -3.08 -13.61 -8.76
C TRP A 221 -3.06 -12.20 -8.16
N GLN A 222 -2.36 -11.96 -7.04
CA GLN A 222 -2.26 -10.62 -6.44
C GLN A 222 -1.53 -9.63 -7.36
N GLU A 223 -0.56 -10.11 -8.14
CA GLU A 223 0.16 -9.32 -9.15
C GLU A 223 -0.80 -8.75 -10.21
N GLU A 224 -1.81 -9.51 -10.64
CA GLU A 224 -2.84 -9.03 -11.58
C GLU A 224 -3.64 -7.85 -11.01
N TYR A 225 -4.06 -7.92 -9.74
CA TYR A 225 -4.78 -6.82 -9.08
C TYR A 225 -3.88 -5.61 -8.83
N PHE A 226 -2.60 -5.83 -8.49
CA PHE A 226 -1.65 -4.72 -8.34
C PHE A 226 -1.47 -3.95 -9.65
N LEU A 227 -1.23 -4.66 -10.77
CA LEU A 227 -1.04 -4.03 -12.07
C LEU A 227 -2.35 -3.40 -12.61
N ARG A 228 -3.52 -4.00 -12.33
CA ARG A 228 -4.82 -3.37 -12.62
C ARG A 228 -5.03 -2.08 -11.82
N ALA A 229 -4.77 -2.12 -10.51
CA ALA A 229 -4.85 -0.95 -9.63
C ALA A 229 -3.86 0.13 -10.09
N PHE A 230 -2.68 -0.27 -10.55
CA PHE A 230 -1.69 0.64 -11.09
C PHE A 230 -2.21 1.40 -12.30
N VAL A 231 -2.65 0.68 -13.34
CA VAL A 231 -3.20 1.28 -14.57
C VAL A 231 -4.37 2.21 -14.23
N SER A 232 -5.29 1.74 -13.38
CA SER A 232 -6.46 2.52 -12.97
C SER A 232 -6.06 3.81 -12.25
N THR A 233 -5.09 3.73 -11.32
CA THR A 233 -4.62 4.88 -10.54
C THR A 233 -3.89 5.90 -11.43
N ALA A 234 -3.01 5.43 -12.30
CA ALA A 234 -2.29 6.28 -13.25
C ALA A 234 -3.26 6.98 -14.22
N ILE A 235 -4.29 6.28 -14.70
CA ILE A 235 -5.37 6.87 -15.50
C ILE A 235 -6.14 7.91 -14.68
N CYS A 236 -6.50 7.66 -13.41
CA CYS A 236 -7.17 8.66 -12.57
C CYS A 236 -6.33 9.93 -12.37
N LEU A 237 -5.00 9.81 -12.39
CA LEU A 237 -4.05 10.92 -12.18
C LEU A 237 -3.57 11.58 -13.48
N TYR A 238 -4.04 11.17 -14.65
CA TYR A 238 -3.49 11.56 -15.96
C TYR A 238 -3.26 13.07 -16.14
N ARG A 239 -4.17 13.92 -15.63
CA ARG A 239 -4.06 15.40 -15.70
C ARG A 239 -2.99 16.00 -14.79
N ARG A 240 -2.24 15.18 -14.06
CA ARG A 240 -1.23 15.61 -13.09
C ARG A 240 0.13 15.04 -13.42
N LEU A 241 0.21 13.92 -14.15
CA LEU A 241 1.43 13.16 -14.40
C LEU A 241 2.16 13.62 -15.68
N TYR A 242 2.60 14.87 -15.74
CA TYR A 242 3.28 15.45 -16.92
C TYR A 242 4.81 15.37 -16.88
N SER A 243 5.37 14.96 -15.75
CA SER A 243 6.81 14.90 -15.50
C SER A 243 7.26 13.47 -15.22
N ILE A 244 6.58 12.47 -15.79
CA ILE A 244 6.97 11.05 -15.73
C ILE A 244 7.19 10.54 -17.16
N TYR A 245 8.42 10.14 -17.46
CA TYR A 245 8.76 9.58 -18.77
C TYR A 245 8.47 8.08 -18.82
N CYS A 246 9.02 7.34 -17.85
CA CYS A 246 8.99 5.88 -17.88
C CYS A 246 8.75 5.28 -16.49
N ILE A 247 8.07 4.14 -16.48
CA ILE A 247 7.84 3.32 -15.31
C ILE A 247 8.31 1.91 -15.65
N HIS A 248 9.37 1.49 -14.98
CA HIS A 248 9.98 0.18 -15.11
C HIS A 248 9.54 -0.70 -13.93
N PHE A 249 8.76 -1.71 -14.23
CA PHE A 249 8.35 -2.77 -13.32
C PHE A 249 9.38 -3.91 -13.33
N GLU A 250 10.14 -4.02 -12.26
CA GLU A 250 11.18 -5.03 -12.06
C GLU A 250 10.69 -6.17 -11.17
N ASN A 251 10.98 -7.40 -11.58
CA ASN A 251 10.46 -8.64 -11.01
C ASN A 251 8.94 -8.78 -11.17
N PHE A 252 8.39 -8.29 -12.28
CA PHE A 252 7.00 -8.48 -12.68
C PHE A 252 6.95 -9.23 -14.01
N HIS A 253 5.90 -10.02 -14.20
CA HIS A 253 5.65 -10.70 -15.47
C HIS A 253 4.62 -9.92 -16.29
N ASP A 254 4.77 -9.98 -17.61
CA ASP A 254 3.75 -9.50 -18.54
C ASP A 254 2.39 -10.12 -18.24
N ASN A 255 1.35 -9.29 -18.30
CA ASN A 255 -0.03 -9.74 -18.13
C ASN A 255 -1.01 -8.95 -19.00
N CYS A 256 -2.32 -9.15 -18.76
CA CYS A 256 -3.36 -8.51 -19.56
C CYS A 256 -3.55 -7.01 -19.28
N TRP A 257 -2.89 -6.46 -18.26
CA TRP A 257 -2.95 -5.04 -17.86
C TRP A 257 -1.74 -4.25 -18.30
N VAL A 258 -0.55 -4.85 -18.22
CA VAL A 258 0.73 -4.18 -18.48
C VAL A 258 1.59 -5.11 -19.34
N LYS A 259 2.10 -4.56 -20.45
CA LYS A 259 2.99 -5.24 -21.41
C LYS A 259 4.26 -4.45 -21.59
N ASP A 260 5.38 -5.13 -21.84
CA ASP A 260 6.64 -4.44 -22.07
C ASP A 260 6.59 -3.57 -23.34
N ASP A 261 7.38 -2.50 -23.32
CA ASP A 261 7.53 -1.52 -24.40
C ASP A 261 6.21 -0.93 -24.93
N THR A 262 5.24 -0.78 -24.03
CA THR A 262 3.98 -0.10 -24.33
C THR A 262 3.95 1.31 -23.75
N PHE A 263 3.04 2.13 -24.26
CA PHE A 263 2.70 3.38 -23.62
C PHE A 263 1.43 3.18 -22.81
N LEU A 264 1.48 3.65 -21.57
CA LEU A 264 0.28 3.92 -20.80
C LEU A 264 -0.34 5.21 -21.33
N ASN A 265 -1.11 5.04 -22.40
CA ASN A 265 -2.09 5.97 -22.89
C ASN A 265 -3.43 5.22 -22.89
N ASN A 266 -4.55 5.92 -22.69
CA ASN A 266 -5.84 5.24 -22.75
C ASN A 266 -6.08 4.86 -24.22
N ASN A 267 -5.99 3.56 -24.55
CA ASN A 267 -6.30 3.01 -25.88
C ASN A 267 -7.80 3.16 -26.27
N ASN A 268 -8.57 4.01 -25.60
CA ASN A 268 -9.91 4.36 -26.07
C ASN A 268 -9.78 5.26 -27.31
N GLU A 269 -10.01 4.67 -28.47
CA GLU A 269 -10.24 5.38 -29.74
C GLU A 269 -11.31 6.48 -29.60
N CYS A 270 -12.22 6.37 -28.62
CA CYS A 270 -13.27 7.35 -28.37
C CYS A 270 -12.84 8.56 -27.53
N ASP A 271 -11.63 8.59 -26.94
CA ASP A 271 -11.10 9.81 -26.31
C ASP A 271 -9.57 9.92 -26.46
N PRO A 272 -9.09 10.22 -27.68
CA PRO A 272 -7.67 10.40 -27.96
C PRO A 272 -7.06 11.60 -27.23
N TYR A 273 -7.85 12.50 -26.62
CA TYR A 273 -7.36 13.78 -26.11
C TYR A 273 -6.71 13.73 -24.72
N PHE A 274 -6.87 12.64 -23.97
CA PHE A 274 -6.44 12.60 -22.57
C PHE A 274 -4.92 12.62 -22.36
N TRP A 275 -4.15 11.88 -23.19
CA TRP A 275 -2.69 11.80 -23.07
C TRP A 275 -1.93 12.63 -24.11
N ASN A 276 -2.63 13.25 -25.08
CA ASN A 276 -2.02 14.10 -26.10
C ASN A 276 -1.30 15.34 -25.53
N LYS A 277 -1.63 15.74 -24.29
CA LYS A 277 -0.95 16.83 -23.58
C LYS A 277 0.29 16.38 -22.80
N HIS A 278 0.52 15.08 -22.68
CA HIS A 278 1.77 14.57 -22.10
C HIS A 278 2.91 14.83 -23.08
N PRO A 279 4.11 15.29 -22.64
CA PRO A 279 5.23 15.58 -23.54
C PRO A 279 5.63 14.43 -24.46
N HIS A 280 5.33 13.19 -24.06
CA HIS A 280 5.62 11.97 -24.81
C HIS A 280 4.37 11.18 -25.22
N GLN A 281 3.20 11.83 -25.29
CA GLN A 281 1.91 11.20 -25.70
C GLN A 281 1.50 9.99 -24.83
N GLY A 282 2.05 9.90 -23.62
CA GLY A 282 1.83 8.82 -22.66
C GLY A 282 3.05 8.61 -21.77
N ILE A 283 2.93 7.66 -20.84
CA ILE A 283 4.03 7.22 -19.97
C ILE A 283 4.54 5.89 -20.51
N LYS A 284 5.85 5.79 -20.76
CA LYS A 284 6.45 4.54 -21.24
C LYS A 284 6.46 3.48 -20.13
N VAL A 285 6.03 2.27 -20.45
CA VAL A 285 6.07 1.12 -19.56
C VAL A 285 7.22 0.20 -19.97
N ARG A 286 8.00 -0.24 -18.99
CA ARG A 286 9.00 -1.30 -19.14
C ARG A 286 8.73 -2.41 -18.13
N LEU A 287 8.93 -3.65 -18.54
CA LEU A 287 8.83 -4.83 -17.67
C LEU A 287 10.13 -5.63 -17.72
N SER A 288 10.60 -6.06 -16.56
CA SER A 288 11.63 -7.09 -16.45
C SER A 288 11.21 -8.15 -15.45
N SER A 289 11.27 -9.41 -15.87
CA SER A 289 10.97 -10.56 -15.00
C SER A 289 12.06 -10.82 -13.96
N THR A 290 13.25 -10.25 -14.18
CA THR A 290 14.41 -10.35 -13.31
C THR A 290 14.92 -8.96 -12.89
N THR A 291 15.83 -8.96 -11.92
CA THR A 291 16.53 -7.76 -11.45
C THR A 291 17.57 -7.31 -12.49
N VAL A 292 17.61 -6.02 -12.77
CA VAL A 292 18.45 -5.40 -13.80
C VAL A 292 19.53 -4.55 -13.15
N GLU A 293 20.73 -4.56 -13.73
CA GLU A 293 21.79 -3.65 -13.32
C GLU A 293 21.48 -2.22 -13.74
N LYS A 294 21.43 -1.31 -12.77
CA LYS A 294 20.93 0.07 -12.98
C LYS A 294 22.00 1.05 -13.44
N ARG A 295 23.29 0.72 -13.29
CA ARG A 295 24.41 1.64 -13.49
C ARG A 295 24.45 2.22 -14.90
N THR A 296 24.13 1.42 -15.92
CA THR A 296 24.10 1.87 -17.33
C THR A 296 22.90 2.76 -17.69
N ILE A 297 21.82 2.71 -16.89
CA ILE A 297 20.58 3.45 -17.16
C ILE A 297 20.56 4.79 -16.40
N GLN A 298 21.27 4.90 -15.28
CA GLN A 298 21.24 6.04 -14.35
C GLN A 298 22.17 7.22 -14.70
N GLU A 299 22.76 7.21 -15.89
CA GLU A 299 23.74 8.22 -16.33
C GLU A 299 23.14 9.28 -17.28
N ASP A 300 21.88 9.13 -17.71
CA ASP A 300 21.23 10.15 -18.54
C ASP A 300 20.76 11.33 -17.68
N ASP A 301 21.44 12.46 -17.86
CA ASP A 301 21.15 13.70 -17.15
C ASP A 301 19.76 14.29 -17.48
N LYS A 302 19.02 13.76 -18.46
CA LYS A 302 17.66 14.19 -18.78
C LYS A 302 16.62 13.75 -17.74
N TYR A 303 16.94 12.73 -16.94
CA TYR A 303 15.98 12.14 -16.01
C TYR A 303 16.35 12.37 -14.55
N ILE A 304 15.32 12.31 -13.71
CA ILE A 304 15.49 11.89 -12.33
C ILE A 304 15.17 10.41 -12.22
N TYR A 305 15.98 9.67 -11.48
CA TYR A 305 15.80 8.25 -11.24
C TYR A 305 15.13 8.06 -9.90
N VAL A 306 13.88 7.60 -9.93
CA VAL A 306 13.12 7.32 -8.73
C VAL A 306 13.22 5.84 -8.44
N SER A 307 13.68 5.49 -7.24
CA SER A 307 13.73 4.11 -6.76
C SER A 307 12.91 3.98 -5.48
N THR A 308 12.42 2.77 -5.21
CA THR A 308 11.70 2.48 -3.97
C THR A 308 12.54 1.64 -3.02
N TYR A 309 12.22 1.73 -1.73
CA TYR A 309 12.61 0.74 -0.73
C TYR A 309 11.39 0.36 0.12
N THR A 310 11.42 -0.87 0.64
CA THR A 310 10.38 -1.36 1.54
C THR A 310 10.52 -0.66 2.89
N ALA A 311 9.61 0.27 3.18
CA ALA A 311 9.55 0.94 4.48
C ALA A 311 8.67 0.13 5.44
N ASN A 312 8.99 0.18 6.74
CA ASN A 312 8.11 -0.29 7.80
C ASN A 312 7.40 0.91 8.44
N ALA A 313 6.10 0.77 8.71
CA ALA A 313 5.29 1.81 9.33
C ALA A 313 5.74 2.18 10.76
N ASN A 314 6.46 1.28 11.44
CA ASN A 314 6.91 1.46 12.81
C ASN A 314 8.44 1.54 12.95
N SER A 315 9.19 1.80 11.87
CA SER A 315 10.62 2.07 11.94
C SER A 315 11.02 3.39 11.29
N LEU A 316 12.22 3.87 11.64
CA LEU A 316 12.87 4.97 10.94
C LEU A 316 13.37 4.51 9.56
N PRO A 317 13.52 5.44 8.59
CA PRO A 317 14.20 5.14 7.32
C PRO A 317 15.56 4.47 7.57
N GLY A 318 15.83 3.38 6.85
CA GLY A 318 17.02 2.54 7.05
C GLY A 318 16.72 1.18 7.70
N ASN A 319 15.75 1.14 8.63
CA ASN A 319 15.25 -0.06 9.30
C ASN A 319 16.35 -1.09 9.70
N GLU A 320 16.53 -2.17 8.94
CA GLU A 320 17.52 -3.23 9.21
C GLU A 320 19.00 -2.80 9.07
N TYR A 321 19.26 -1.60 8.53
CA TYR A 321 20.62 -1.05 8.46
C TYR A 321 21.14 -0.55 9.82
N TRP A 322 20.24 -0.09 10.68
CA TRP A 322 20.56 0.41 12.03
C TRP A 322 20.90 -0.71 12.98
#